data_AF-A0A1S8N210-F1
#
_entry.id   AF-A0A1S8N210-F1
#
_cell.length_a   1.000
_cell.length_b   1.000
_cell.length_c   1.000
_cell.angle_alpha   90.00
_cell.angle_beta   90.00
_cell.angle_gamma   90.00
#
_symmetry.space_group_name_H-M   'P 1'
#
loop_
_entity.id
_entity.type
_entity.pdbx_description
1 polymer ?
#
loop_
_entity_poly.entity_id
_entity_poly.type
_entity_poly.pdbx_seq_one_letter_code
_entity_poly.pdbx_strand_id
1 'polypeptide(L)'
;MKKEINELEVRNIITIEDKQILREALDGINGWNFNPIVVVTNGIEDYYFICKVKTVIKNLEMKLAKVCIKIQEGKNPRLLGIEGIS
;
A
#
# COMPACT_ATOMS: atom_id res chain seq x y z
N MET A 1 6.52 -4.24 -27.39
CA MET A 1 5.25 -3.78 -26.80
C MET A 1 5.55 -2.52 -26.01
N LYS A 2 5.10 -1.33 -26.45
CA LYS A 2 5.29 -0.11 -25.66
C LYS A 2 4.39 -0.26 -24.43
N LYS A 3 4.98 -0.26 -23.23
CA LYS A 3 4.21 -0.13 -21.99
C LYS A 3 3.38 1.16 -22.12
N GLU A 4 2.07 1.05 -22.19
CA GLU A 4 1.21 2.22 -21.97
C GLU A 4 1.57 2.75 -20.58
N ILE A 5 2.09 3.97 -20.54
CA ILE A 5 2.36 4.64 -19.29
C ILE A 5 1.00 5.14 -18.83
N ASN A 6 0.26 4.28 -18.13
CA ASN A 6 -0.92 4.73 -17.41
C ASN A 6 -0.47 5.77 -16.38
N GLU A 7 -1.09 6.94 -16.44
CA GLU A 7 -0.85 8.00 -15.48
C GLU A 7 -1.18 7.49 -14.06
N LEU A 8 -0.41 7.95 -13.08
CA LEU A 8 -0.70 7.62 -11.69
C LEU A 8 -1.96 8.37 -11.26
N GLU A 9 -2.97 7.64 -10.83
CA GLU A 9 -4.21 8.19 -10.30
C GLU A 9 -4.17 8.21 -8.77
N VAL A 10 -4.64 9.29 -8.16
CA VAL A 10 -4.82 9.41 -6.72
C VAL A 10 -6.28 9.14 -6.37
N ARG A 11 -6.54 8.09 -5.61
CA ARG A 11 -7.88 7.71 -5.13
C ARG A 11 -7.95 7.76 -3.61
N ASN A 12 -8.99 8.41 -3.08
CA ASN A 12 -9.33 8.43 -1.65
C ASN A 12 -10.38 7.37 -1.28
N ILE A 13 -11.03 6.75 -2.27
CA ILE A 13 -11.92 5.60 -2.08
C ILE A 13 -11.07 4.33 -2.23
N ILE A 14 -10.87 3.63 -1.11
CA ILE A 14 -10.13 2.37 -1.07
C ILE A 14 -11.08 1.20 -1.34
N THR A 15 -10.86 0.48 -2.43
CA THR A 15 -11.69 -0.67 -2.83
C THR A 15 -11.37 -1.91 -1.98
N ILE A 16 -12.18 -2.96 -2.14
CA ILE A 16 -11.90 -4.27 -1.51
C ILE A 16 -10.61 -4.88 -2.09
N GLU A 17 -10.41 -4.75 -3.41
CA GLU A 17 -9.22 -5.21 -4.12
C GLU A 17 -7.96 -4.50 -3.62
N ASP A 18 -8.01 -3.17 -3.45
CA ASP A 18 -6.92 -2.37 -2.89
C ASP A 18 -6.50 -2.89 -1.50
N LYS A 19 -7.48 -3.20 -0.64
CA LYS A 19 -7.23 -3.77 0.70
C LYS A 19 -6.62 -5.16 0.62
N GLN A 20 -7.04 -5.98 -0.33
CA GLN A 20 -6.50 -7.31 -0.53
C GLN A 20 -5.04 -7.24 -0.99
N ILE A 21 -4.72 -6.38 -1.96
CA ILE A 21 -3.35 -6.13 -2.43
C ILE A 21 -2.46 -5.71 -1.27
N LEU A 22 -2.91 -4.74 -0.46
CA LEU A 22 -2.18 -4.28 0.70
C LEU A 22 -1.96 -5.39 1.73
N ARG A 23 -2.99 -6.19 2.02
CA ARG A 23 -2.91 -7.31 2.97
C ARG A 23 -1.91 -8.37 2.51
N GLU A 24 -1.96 -8.77 1.25
CA GLU A 24 -1.06 -9.78 0.68
C GLU A 24 0.39 -9.29 0.68
N ALA A 25 0.63 -8.03 0.32
CA ALA A 25 1.97 -7.46 0.33
C ALA A 25 2.56 -7.31 1.75
N LEU A 26 1.72 -7.09 2.76
CA LEU A 26 2.14 -6.95 4.16
C LEU A 26 2.15 -8.28 4.92
N ASP A 27 1.88 -9.41 4.26
CA ASP A 27 1.90 -10.72 4.90
C ASP A 27 3.27 -10.98 5.56
N GLY A 28 3.24 -11.42 6.81
CA GLY A 28 4.43 -11.57 7.66
C GLY A 28 4.87 -10.33 8.46
N ILE A 29 4.28 -9.14 8.22
CA ILE A 29 4.55 -7.96 9.06
C ILE A 29 3.62 -7.98 10.27
N ASN A 30 4.17 -8.39 11.41
CA ASN A 30 3.44 -8.52 12.67
C ASN A 30 3.57 -7.28 13.56
N GLY A 31 2.53 -7.02 14.37
CA GLY A 31 2.55 -6.00 15.41
C GLY A 31 2.23 -4.58 14.94
N TRP A 32 2.03 -4.35 13.63
CA TRP A 32 1.60 -3.07 13.06
C TRP A 32 0.26 -3.25 12.33
N ASN A 33 -0.63 -2.28 12.48
CA ASN A 33 -1.90 -2.23 11.77
C ASN A 33 -1.90 -1.05 10.80
N PHE A 34 -2.04 -1.35 9.52
CA PHE A 34 -2.05 -0.37 8.43
C PHE A 34 -3.48 -0.11 7.97
N ASN A 35 -3.98 1.10 8.20
CA ASN A 35 -5.28 1.53 7.71
C ASN A 35 -5.12 2.48 6.51
N PRO A 36 -5.32 2.01 5.27
CA PRO A 36 -5.16 2.83 4.07
C PRO A 36 -6.20 3.95 4.01
N ILE A 37 -5.76 5.16 3.68
CA ILE A 37 -6.61 6.35 3.52
C ILE A 37 -6.55 6.94 2.12
N VAL A 38 -5.46 6.70 1.39
CA VAL A 38 -5.25 7.10 0.00
C VAL A 38 -4.48 5.99 -0.69
N VAL A 39 -4.80 5.73 -1.96
CA VAL A 39 -4.01 4.89 -2.85
C VAL A 39 -3.63 5.71 -4.09
N VAL A 40 -2.37 5.62 -4.48
CA VAL A 40 -1.87 6.14 -5.75
C VAL A 40 -1.48 4.95 -6.60
N THR A 41 -2.05 4.80 -7.78
CA THR A 41 -1.80 3.63 -8.62
C THR A 41 -2.03 3.92 -10.10
N ASN A 42 -1.37 3.14 -10.96
CA ASN A 42 -1.64 3.10 -12.40
C ASN A 42 -2.61 1.96 -12.79
N GLY A 43 -3.19 1.27 -11.79
CA GLY A 43 -4.14 0.17 -11.95
C GLY A 43 -3.52 -1.15 -12.41
N ILE A 44 -2.23 -1.18 -12.74
CA ILE A 44 -1.58 -2.35 -13.35
C ILE A 44 -0.46 -2.90 -12.47
N GLU A 45 0.55 -2.08 -12.15
CA GLU A 45 1.78 -2.56 -11.51
C GLU A 45 2.06 -1.85 -10.18
N ASP A 46 2.01 -0.52 -10.16
CA ASP A 46 2.55 0.26 -9.07
C ASP A 46 1.43 0.75 -8.15
N TYR A 47 1.59 0.50 -6.86
CA TYR A 47 0.66 0.90 -5.81
C TYR A 47 1.42 1.60 -4.68
N TYR A 48 0.95 2.80 -4.31
CA TYR A 48 1.44 3.55 -3.16
C TYR A 48 0.28 3.85 -2.22
N PHE A 49 0.28 3.23 -1.06
CA PHE A 49 -0.74 3.46 -0.05
C PHE A 49 -0.26 4.47 0.98
N ILE A 50 -1.06 5.49 1.26
CA ILE A 50 -0.89 6.29 2.47
C ILE A 50 -1.75 5.63 3.56
N CYS A 51 -1.10 5.19 4.62
CA CYS A 51 -1.70 4.46 5.72
C CYS A 51 -1.59 5.24 7.02
N LYS A 52 -2.66 5.23 7.81
CA LYS A 52 -2.57 5.48 9.26
C LYS A 52 -2.09 4.19 9.91
N VAL A 53 -0.91 4.23 10.54
CA VAL A 53 -0.30 3.07 11.18
C VAL A 53 -0.51 3.14 12.68
N LYS A 54 -0.96 2.03 13.28
CA LYS A 54 -1.03 1.84 14.73
C LYS A 54 -0.16 0.67 15.13
N THR A 55 0.69 0.84 16.15
CA THR A 55 1.49 -0.26 16.72
C THR A 55 0.70 -0.95 17.82
N VAL A 56 0.64 -2.29 17.77
CA VAL A 56 -0.13 -3.12 18.71
C VAL A 56 0.48 -3.09 20.12
N ILE A 57 1.81 -2.96 20.23
CA ILE A 57 2.55 -3.09 21.49
C ILE A 57 2.49 -1.82 22.35
N LYS A 58 2.30 -0.64 21.74
CA LYS A 58 2.39 0.62 22.49
C LYS A 58 1.18 1.54 22.39
N ASN A 59 0.20 1.32 21.51
CA ASN A 59 -0.95 2.22 21.31
C ASN A 59 -0.58 3.72 21.12
N LEU A 60 0.71 4.06 21.01
CA LEU A 60 1.16 5.37 21.50
C LEU A 60 1.19 6.43 20.43
N GLU A 61 1.33 6.09 19.14
CA GLU A 61 1.36 7.10 18.08
C GLU A 61 0.74 6.58 16.78
N MET A 62 -0.29 7.29 16.30
CA MET A 62 -0.73 7.18 14.91
C MET A 62 0.29 7.91 14.03
N LYS A 63 1.02 7.17 13.22
CA LYS A 63 1.95 7.74 12.23
C LYS A 63 1.39 7.53 10.84
N LEU A 64 1.64 8.48 9.95
CA LEU A 64 1.40 8.29 8.54
C LEU A 64 2.58 7.50 7.95
N ALA A 65 2.28 6.56 7.07
CA ALA A 65 3.29 5.84 6.31
C ALA A 65 2.87 5.69 4.86
N LYS A 66 3.82 5.79 3.96
CA LYS A 66 3.68 5.39 2.56
C LYS A 66 4.15 3.94 2.43
N VAL A 67 3.27 3.07 1.93
CA VAL A 67 3.58 1.67 1.64
C VAL A 67 3.68 1.51 0.12
N CYS A 68 4.87 1.16 -0.36
CA CYS A 68 5.17 1.00 -1.79
C CYS A 68 5.05 -0.49 -2.17
N ILE A 69 4.16 -0.81 -3.09
CA ILE A 69 3.87 -2.18 -3.52
C ILE A 69 4.00 -2.24 -5.04
N LYS A 70 4.54 -3.37 -5.53
CA LYS A 70 4.59 -3.68 -6.95
C LYS A 70 3.92 -5.02 -7.23
N ILE A 71 3.06 -5.02 -8.24
CA ILE A 71 2.41 -6.19 -8.81
C ILE A 71 3.14 -6.50 -10.12
N GLN A 72 3.59 -7.74 -10.28
CA GLN A 72 4.08 -8.25 -11.56
C GLN A 72 3.00 -9.15 -12.15
N GLU A 73 2.83 -9.13 -13.47
CA GLU A 73 1.85 -9.95 -14.16
C GLU A 73 1.94 -11.43 -13.74
N GLY A 74 0.81 -11.99 -13.27
CA GLY A 74 0.71 -13.37 -12.79
C GLY A 74 1.40 -13.67 -11.45
N LYS A 75 1.81 -12.65 -10.68
CA LYS A 75 2.45 -12.83 -9.37
C LYS A 75 1.73 -12.08 -8.26
N ASN A 76 1.98 -12.51 -7.02
CA ASN A 76 1.47 -11.87 -5.82
C ASN A 76 2.04 -10.45 -5.65
N PRO A 77 1.28 -9.54 -5.01
CA PRO A 77 1.78 -8.23 -4.61
C PRO A 77 3.06 -8.34 -3.78
N ARG A 78 4.07 -7.55 -4.14
CA ARG A 78 5.35 -7.51 -3.44
C ARG A 78 5.55 -6.16 -2.77
N LEU A 79 5.80 -6.18 -1.46
CA LEU A 79 6.25 -5.00 -0.73
C LEU A 79 7.65 -4.57 -1.20
N LEU A 80 7.77 -3.30 -1.58
CA LEU A 80 9.04 -2.67 -1.91
C LEU A 80 9.62 -1.89 -0.73
N GLY A 81 8.75 -1.26 0.08
CA GLY A 81 9.19 -0.48 1.24
C GLY A 81 8.05 0.18 2.00
N ILE A 82 8.36 0.60 3.22
CA ILE A 82 7.48 1.38 4.10
C ILE A 82 8.27 2.62 4.54
N GLU A 83 7.75 3.80 4.23
CA GLU A 83 8.36 5.08 4.55
C GLU A 83 7.47 5.83 5.53
N GLY A 84 8.01 6.24 6.68
CA GLY A 84 7.29 7.12 7.61
C GLY A 84 7.13 8.52 7.03
N ILE A 85 5.96 9.13 7.21
CA ILE A 85 5.68 10.52 6.85
C ILE A 85 5.66 11.32 8.16
N SER A 86 6.63 12.22 8.29
CA SER A 86 6.84 13.09 9.46
C SER A 86 6.48 14.53 9.16
#